data_AF-A0A7C5PX02-F1
#
_entry.id   AF-A0A7C5PX02-F1
#
_cell.length_a   1.000
_cell.length_b   1.000
_cell.length_c   1.000
_cell.angle_alpha   90.00
_cell.angle_beta   90.00
_cell.angle_gamma   90.00
#
_symmetry.space_group_name_H-M   'P 1'
#
loop_
_entity.id
_entity.type
_entity.pdbx_description
1 polymer ?
#
loop_
_entity_poly.entity_id
_entity_poly.type
_entity_poly.pdbx_seq_one_letter_code
_entity_poly.pdbx_strand_id
1 'polypeptide(L)'
;MLDSFDWIRRSETGAELIATLEFLETVPDLLTDDLEPGPPFSALGGPCRRCWVHAPITTAAEDPVPIPYCRPCQAIRIRAAKLGRVSRGAVIVWGHVNRLPRRLLNKQGFYGNQTLASYAIDEQHFILMMRRKQLKDWFQEISLYDGLSLRGLFQIFPTTAQSRRGNMGELLCRAHYHEARFGMDQLRVRFFSRPYQITFAHAREQQGILTFEAAEFAGRLEMATVFRTVLRFEEQEMLQKLLEMEDPAERQFYWGRFMGYLNQQAKDMLTAWDIRHWSPEQVTLLYELVDYVAFYQTD
;
A
#
# COMPACT_ATOMS: atom_id res chain seq x y z
N MET A 1 -7.28 8.61 -26.80
CA MET A 1 -7.90 9.12 -25.56
C MET A 1 -7.33 8.32 -24.39
N LEU A 2 -7.20 8.90 -23.20
CA LEU A 2 -6.60 8.21 -22.05
C LEU A 2 -7.59 7.18 -21.49
N ASP A 3 -7.15 5.95 -21.28
CA ASP A 3 -7.94 4.94 -20.58
C ASP A 3 -7.91 5.12 -19.05
N SER A 4 -8.59 4.24 -18.31
CA SER A 4 -8.64 4.31 -16.85
C SER A 4 -7.25 4.15 -16.22
N PHE A 5 -6.43 3.24 -16.75
CA PHE A 5 -5.10 2.98 -16.20
C PHE A 5 -4.13 4.12 -16.51
N ASP A 6 -4.28 4.78 -17.66
CA ASP A 6 -3.58 5.99 -18.05
C ASP A 6 -3.79 7.14 -17.07
N TRP A 7 -5.02 7.30 -16.57
CA TRP A 7 -5.35 8.27 -15.52
C TRP A 7 -4.72 7.89 -14.18
N ILE A 8 -4.80 6.62 -13.80
CA ILE A 8 -4.24 6.07 -12.55
C ILE A 8 -2.72 6.28 -12.50
N ARG A 9 -1.99 5.90 -13.56
CA ARG A 9 -0.52 5.98 -13.63
C ARG A 9 0.04 7.40 -13.72
N ARG A 10 -0.82 8.41 -13.83
CA ARG A 10 -0.44 9.85 -13.78
C ARG A 10 -0.51 10.45 -12.39
N SER A 11 -0.91 9.68 -11.38
CA SER A 11 -0.99 10.15 -10.00
C SER A 11 0.40 10.43 -9.43
N GLU A 12 0.65 11.64 -8.94
CA GLU A 12 1.96 11.96 -8.36
C GLU A 12 2.13 11.42 -6.94
N THR A 13 1.04 11.42 -6.17
CA THR A 13 1.01 11.07 -4.74
C THR A 13 -0.12 10.11 -4.43
N GLY A 14 -0.10 9.51 -3.24
CA GLY A 14 -1.25 8.73 -2.77
C GLY A 14 -2.56 9.52 -2.69
N ALA A 15 -2.50 10.82 -2.43
CA ALA A 15 -3.70 11.66 -2.36
C ALA A 15 -4.31 11.90 -3.74
N GLU A 16 -3.47 12.11 -4.75
CA GLU A 16 -3.92 12.17 -6.15
C GLU A 16 -4.48 10.85 -6.64
N LEU A 17 -3.89 9.73 -6.20
CA LEU A 17 -4.39 8.40 -6.55
C LEU A 17 -5.80 8.19 -5.99
N ILE A 18 -6.02 8.44 -4.70
CA ILE A 18 -7.36 8.34 -4.08
C ILE A 18 -8.37 9.20 -4.85
N ALA A 19 -8.04 10.46 -5.11
CA ALA A 19 -8.91 11.36 -5.87
C ALA A 19 -9.20 10.84 -7.28
N THR A 20 -8.19 10.32 -7.97
CA THR A 20 -8.34 9.77 -9.33
C THR A 20 -9.28 8.56 -9.34
N LEU A 21 -9.12 7.64 -8.39
CA LEU A 21 -9.99 6.47 -8.26
C LEU A 21 -11.45 6.87 -7.93
N GLU A 22 -11.63 7.85 -7.05
CA GLU A 22 -12.94 8.42 -6.72
C GLU A 22 -13.63 8.99 -7.97
N PHE A 23 -12.91 9.74 -8.81
CA PHE A 23 -13.46 10.29 -10.05
C PHE A 23 -13.77 9.23 -11.10
N LEU A 24 -12.89 8.23 -11.30
CA LEU A 24 -13.16 7.10 -12.20
C LEU A 24 -14.44 6.36 -11.82
N GLU A 25 -14.73 6.30 -10.53
CA GLU A 25 -15.88 5.55 -10.02
C GLU A 25 -17.17 6.36 -9.96
N THR A 26 -17.10 7.65 -9.64
CA THR A 26 -18.30 8.49 -9.37
C THR A 26 -18.66 9.42 -10.52
N VAL A 27 -17.68 9.84 -11.31
CA VAL A 27 -17.88 10.78 -12.43
C VAL A 27 -16.97 10.37 -13.61
N PRO A 28 -17.15 9.15 -14.16
CA PRO A 28 -16.32 8.67 -15.27
C PRO A 28 -16.38 9.59 -16.48
N ASP A 29 -17.55 10.19 -16.73
CA ASP A 29 -17.78 11.15 -17.82
C ASP A 29 -16.81 12.33 -17.77
N LEU A 30 -16.45 12.81 -16.56
CA LEU A 30 -15.47 13.89 -16.42
C LEU A 30 -14.10 13.53 -17.04
N LEU A 31 -13.78 12.24 -17.11
CA LEU A 31 -12.51 11.72 -17.62
C LEU A 31 -12.60 11.28 -19.08
N THR A 32 -13.81 11.10 -19.61
CA THR A 32 -14.09 10.65 -20.99
C THR A 32 -14.74 11.72 -21.87
N ASP A 33 -15.18 12.84 -21.31
CA ASP A 33 -15.67 14.02 -22.05
C ASP A 33 -14.69 14.36 -23.19
N ASP A 34 -15.21 14.89 -24.30
CA ASP A 34 -14.43 15.31 -25.48
C ASP A 34 -13.47 16.47 -25.15
N LEU A 35 -12.39 16.13 -24.47
CA LEU A 35 -11.34 17.04 -24.03
C LEU A 35 -10.44 17.36 -25.21
N GLU A 36 -10.39 18.65 -25.55
CA GLU A 36 -9.52 19.14 -26.61
C GLU A 36 -8.05 18.72 -26.36
N PRO A 37 -7.36 18.15 -27.36
CA PRO A 37 -5.93 17.89 -27.29
C PRO A 37 -5.16 19.19 -27.02
N GLY A 38 -4.16 19.14 -26.17
CA GLY A 38 -3.31 20.28 -25.88
C GLY A 38 -2.39 20.62 -27.06
N PRO A 39 -1.94 21.88 -27.17
CA PRO A 39 -0.96 22.25 -28.17
C PRO A 39 0.36 21.52 -27.92
N PRO A 40 1.22 21.34 -28.95
CA PRO A 40 2.56 20.82 -28.75
C PRO A 40 3.33 21.70 -27.75
N PHE A 41 4.25 21.08 -27.01
CA PHE A 41 5.07 21.79 -26.05
C PHE A 41 5.87 22.91 -26.73
N SER A 42 5.80 24.11 -26.17
CA SER A 42 6.53 25.29 -26.64
C SER A 42 7.00 26.14 -25.45
N ALA A 43 7.85 27.13 -25.71
CA ALA A 43 8.30 28.07 -24.67
C ALA A 43 7.14 28.91 -24.08
N LEU A 44 6.04 29.07 -24.82
CA LEU A 44 4.91 29.94 -24.47
C LEU A 44 3.73 29.17 -23.86
N GLY A 45 3.75 27.84 -23.92
CA GLY A 45 2.64 27.02 -23.47
C GLY A 45 2.82 25.55 -23.86
N GLY A 46 1.84 24.75 -23.50
CA GLY A 46 1.86 23.32 -23.81
C GLY A 46 0.62 22.64 -23.29
N PRO A 47 0.61 21.30 -23.30
CA PRO A 47 -0.51 20.55 -22.76
C PRO A 47 -0.57 20.70 -21.22
N CYS A 48 -1.65 20.19 -20.64
CA CYS A 48 -1.81 20.07 -19.20
C CYS A 48 -0.58 19.46 -18.54
N ARG A 49 -0.06 20.10 -17.48
CA ARG A 49 1.16 19.67 -16.77
C ARG A 49 1.04 18.34 -16.01
N ARG A 50 -0.18 17.82 -15.82
CA ARG A 50 -0.42 16.52 -15.18
C ARG A 50 -0.59 15.41 -16.22
N CYS A 51 -1.54 15.55 -17.15
CA CYS A 51 -1.80 14.47 -18.10
C CYS A 51 -0.91 14.51 -19.35
N TRP A 52 -0.33 15.67 -19.68
CA TRP A 52 0.49 15.91 -20.87
C TRP A 52 -0.21 15.62 -22.21
N VAL A 53 -1.55 15.56 -22.21
CA VAL A 53 -2.36 15.24 -23.40
C VAL A 53 -3.36 16.33 -23.74
N HIS A 54 -4.15 16.79 -22.77
CA HIS A 54 -5.27 17.71 -23.01
C HIS A 54 -4.89 19.17 -22.82
N ALA A 55 -5.65 20.07 -23.43
CA ALA A 55 -5.45 21.51 -23.31
C ALA A 55 -5.64 21.98 -21.85
N PRO A 56 -4.79 22.91 -21.36
CA PRO A 56 -5.03 23.58 -20.09
C PRO A 56 -6.33 24.40 -20.13
N ILE A 57 -6.92 24.67 -18.97
CA ILE A 57 -8.09 25.58 -18.89
C ILE A 57 -7.63 26.99 -19.28
N THR A 58 -8.18 27.50 -20.37
CA THR A 58 -8.07 28.90 -20.77
C THR A 58 -9.28 29.65 -20.22
N THR A 59 -9.08 30.46 -19.18
CA THR A 59 -10.11 31.40 -18.74
C THR A 59 -10.14 32.55 -19.75
N ALA A 60 -11.18 32.60 -20.57
CA ALA A 60 -11.39 33.76 -21.44
C ALA A 60 -11.64 35.03 -20.59
N ALA A 61 -10.97 36.11 -20.99
CA ALA A 61 -11.23 37.53 -20.71
C ALA A 61 -10.91 38.15 -19.33
N GLU A 62 -10.91 37.43 -18.19
CA GLU A 62 -10.86 38.15 -16.88
C GLU A 62 -9.71 37.77 -15.92
N ASP A 63 -9.02 36.64 -16.15
CA ASP A 63 -7.88 36.22 -15.32
C ASP A 63 -6.60 36.03 -16.17
N PRO A 64 -5.52 36.80 -15.95
CA PRO A 64 -4.34 36.80 -16.80
C PRO A 64 -3.42 35.59 -16.60
N VAL A 65 -3.72 34.68 -15.68
CA VAL A 65 -2.88 33.51 -15.36
C VAL A 65 -3.57 32.22 -15.79
N PRO A 66 -3.17 31.61 -16.91
CA PRO A 66 -3.75 30.34 -17.36
C PRO A 66 -3.51 29.23 -16.31
N ILE A 67 -4.56 28.48 -15.98
CA ILE A 67 -4.43 27.32 -15.11
C ILE A 67 -3.74 26.22 -15.92
N PRO A 68 -2.57 25.70 -15.50
CA PRO A 68 -1.76 24.81 -16.33
C PRO A 68 -2.27 23.36 -16.36
N TYR A 69 -3.55 23.16 -16.06
CA TYR A 69 -4.20 21.85 -15.98
C TYR A 69 -5.49 21.84 -16.78
N CYS A 70 -5.81 20.72 -17.42
CA CYS A 70 -7.14 20.50 -18.00
C CYS A 70 -8.18 20.34 -16.88
N ARG A 71 -9.47 20.50 -17.22
CA ARG A 71 -10.60 20.40 -16.26
C ARG A 71 -10.55 19.17 -15.35
N PRO A 72 -10.35 17.93 -15.84
CA PRO A 72 -10.30 16.76 -14.96
C PRO A 72 -9.06 16.74 -14.07
N CYS A 73 -7.88 17.10 -14.61
CA CYS A 73 -6.66 17.19 -13.81
C CYS A 73 -6.80 18.22 -12.69
N GLN A 74 -7.41 19.37 -12.97
CA GLN A 74 -7.65 20.39 -11.96
C GLN A 74 -8.60 19.90 -10.87
N ALA A 75 -9.69 19.21 -11.23
CA ALA A 75 -10.63 18.62 -10.27
C ALA A 75 -9.95 17.58 -9.36
N ILE A 76 -9.14 16.67 -9.95
CA ILE A 76 -8.33 15.69 -9.21
C ILE A 76 -7.40 16.39 -8.22
N ARG A 77 -6.70 17.45 -8.63
CA ARG A 77 -5.75 18.16 -7.76
C ARG A 77 -6.46 18.90 -6.62
N ILE A 78 -7.58 19.56 -6.88
CA ILE A 78 -8.38 20.22 -5.84
C ILE A 78 -8.86 19.20 -4.81
N ARG A 79 -9.31 18.02 -5.26
CA ARG A 79 -9.73 16.95 -4.35
C ARG A 79 -8.54 16.40 -3.56
N ALA A 80 -7.42 16.12 -4.22
CA ALA A 80 -6.21 15.58 -3.62
C ALA A 80 -5.65 16.48 -2.51
N ALA A 81 -5.76 17.81 -2.63
CA ALA A 81 -5.31 18.75 -1.60
C ALA A 81 -5.96 18.49 -0.23
N LYS A 82 -7.18 17.95 -0.18
CA LYS A 82 -7.90 17.62 1.05
C LYS A 82 -7.55 16.22 1.61
N LEU A 83 -6.85 15.40 0.83
CA LEU A 83 -6.58 13.98 1.13
C LEU A 83 -5.15 13.73 1.64
N GLY A 84 -4.29 14.76 1.70
CA GLY A 84 -2.88 14.59 2.06
C GLY A 84 -2.61 13.98 3.43
N ARG A 85 -3.47 14.19 4.44
CA ARG A 85 -3.34 13.54 5.75
C ARG A 85 -3.78 12.08 5.70
N VAL A 86 -4.88 11.82 5.00
CA VAL A 86 -5.47 10.48 4.86
C VAL A 86 -4.53 9.56 4.08
N SER A 87 -3.91 10.06 3.00
CA SER A 87 -3.03 9.25 2.17
C SER A 87 -1.78 8.77 2.92
N ARG A 88 -1.15 9.57 3.78
CA ARG A 88 0.10 9.19 4.48
C ARG A 88 -0.03 7.89 5.28
N GLY A 89 -1.19 7.67 5.89
CA GLY A 89 -1.51 6.47 6.65
C GLY A 89 -2.12 5.35 5.82
N ALA A 90 -2.15 5.47 4.50
CA ALA A 90 -2.74 4.51 3.60
C ALA A 90 -1.73 3.47 3.09
N VAL A 91 -2.27 2.33 2.71
CA VAL A 91 -1.60 1.25 1.98
C VAL A 91 -2.36 1.00 0.68
N ILE A 92 -1.62 0.65 -0.37
CA ILE A 92 -2.14 0.23 -1.66
C ILE A 92 -2.01 -1.28 -1.74
N VAL A 93 -3.06 -1.92 -2.23
CA VAL A 93 -3.04 -3.28 -2.73
C VAL A 93 -3.28 -3.21 -4.23
N TRP A 94 -2.26 -3.58 -4.99
CA TRP A 94 -2.38 -3.87 -6.41
C TRP A 94 -2.62 -5.38 -6.56
N GLY A 95 -3.79 -5.76 -7.06
CA GLY A 95 -4.17 -7.15 -7.23
C GLY A 95 -4.22 -7.55 -8.70
N HIS A 96 -3.50 -8.62 -9.05
CA HIS A 96 -3.60 -9.32 -10.33
C HIS A 96 -4.02 -10.74 -10.03
N VAL A 97 -5.29 -11.06 -10.28
CA VAL A 97 -5.94 -12.28 -9.82
C VAL A 97 -6.71 -12.97 -10.93
N ASN A 98 -6.92 -14.26 -10.79
CA ASN A 98 -7.72 -15.06 -11.74
C ASN A 98 -9.18 -14.62 -11.85
N ARG A 99 -9.71 -13.94 -10.83
CA ARG A 99 -11.06 -13.35 -10.80
C ARG A 99 -11.13 -12.25 -9.75
N LEU A 100 -11.86 -11.17 -10.04
CA LEU A 100 -12.08 -10.13 -9.04
C LEU A 100 -12.92 -10.63 -7.83
N PRO A 101 -12.56 -10.24 -6.59
CA PRO A 101 -13.38 -10.52 -5.42
C PRO A 101 -14.79 -9.93 -5.56
N ARG A 102 -15.83 -10.74 -5.40
CA ARG A 102 -17.24 -10.29 -5.61
C ARG A 102 -17.64 -9.14 -4.70
N ARG A 103 -17.12 -9.11 -3.48
CA ARG A 103 -17.40 -8.06 -2.50
C ARG A 103 -16.74 -6.74 -2.84
N LEU A 104 -15.61 -6.77 -3.53
CA LEU A 104 -14.98 -5.57 -4.09
C LEU A 104 -15.88 -4.96 -5.16
N LEU A 105 -16.40 -5.78 -6.08
CA LEU A 105 -17.31 -5.33 -7.13
C LEU A 105 -18.63 -4.75 -6.56
N ASN A 106 -19.18 -5.41 -5.55
CA ASN A 106 -20.46 -5.01 -4.95
C ASN A 106 -20.32 -3.95 -3.85
N LYS A 107 -19.09 -3.54 -3.48
CA LYS A 107 -18.77 -2.66 -2.34
C LYS A 107 -19.45 -3.08 -1.03
N GLN A 108 -19.46 -4.38 -0.75
CA GLN A 108 -20.09 -4.95 0.45
C GLN A 108 -19.04 -5.29 1.50
N GLY A 109 -19.47 -5.31 2.77
CA GLY A 109 -18.59 -5.68 3.89
C GLY A 109 -17.47 -4.65 4.10
N PHE A 110 -16.23 -5.12 4.22
CA PHE A 110 -15.06 -4.25 4.35
C PHE A 110 -14.98 -3.20 3.23
N TYR A 111 -15.31 -3.59 2.00
CA TYR A 111 -15.20 -2.75 0.80
C TYR A 111 -16.17 -1.57 0.77
N GLY A 112 -17.23 -1.58 1.59
CA GLY A 112 -18.17 -0.46 1.69
C GLY A 112 -17.77 0.58 2.75
N ASN A 113 -17.09 0.16 3.81
CA ASN A 113 -16.96 0.97 5.04
C ASN A 113 -15.52 1.31 5.42
N GLN A 114 -14.55 0.50 4.98
CA GLN A 114 -13.18 0.56 5.47
C GLN A 114 -12.17 0.99 4.41
N THR A 115 -12.57 1.02 3.15
CA THR A 115 -11.71 1.38 2.02
C THR A 115 -11.69 2.89 1.81
N LEU A 116 -10.52 3.42 1.47
CA LEU A 116 -10.37 4.82 1.06
C LEU A 116 -10.76 5.02 -0.40
N ALA A 117 -10.42 4.05 -1.25
CA ALA A 117 -10.82 3.98 -2.65
C ALA A 117 -10.56 2.56 -3.18
N SER A 118 -11.34 2.14 -4.16
CA SER A 118 -11.10 0.90 -4.91
C SER A 118 -11.51 1.08 -6.35
N TYR A 119 -10.87 0.39 -7.27
CA TYR A 119 -11.25 0.40 -8.67
C TYR A 119 -10.86 -0.91 -9.35
N ALA A 120 -11.80 -1.49 -10.10
CA ALA A 120 -11.55 -2.61 -11.00
C ALA A 120 -11.03 -2.04 -12.33
N ILE A 121 -9.79 -2.35 -12.68
CA ILE A 121 -9.16 -1.86 -13.91
C ILE A 121 -9.64 -2.70 -15.10
N ASP A 122 -9.69 -4.01 -14.90
CA ASP A 122 -10.23 -5.01 -15.83
C ASP A 122 -10.70 -6.26 -15.04
N GLU A 123 -10.95 -7.38 -15.71
CA GLU A 123 -11.45 -8.62 -15.09
C GLU A 123 -10.46 -9.32 -14.13
N GLN A 124 -9.19 -8.93 -14.16
CA GLN A 124 -8.09 -9.55 -13.40
C GLN A 124 -7.35 -8.56 -12.52
N HIS A 125 -7.42 -7.27 -12.84
CA HIS A 125 -6.69 -6.22 -12.14
C HIS A 125 -7.61 -5.34 -11.32
N PHE A 126 -7.24 -5.14 -10.06
CA PHE A 126 -7.85 -4.12 -9.23
C PHE A 126 -6.80 -3.38 -8.41
N ILE A 127 -7.17 -2.16 -8.03
CA ILE A 127 -6.44 -1.37 -7.07
C ILE A 127 -7.34 -1.08 -5.87
N LEU A 128 -6.79 -1.24 -4.68
CA LEU A 128 -7.47 -0.98 -3.43
C LEU A 128 -6.57 -0.12 -2.54
N MET A 129 -7.16 0.90 -1.93
CA MET A 129 -6.52 1.75 -0.95
C MET A 129 -7.29 1.68 0.37
N MET A 130 -6.59 1.48 1.47
CA MET A 130 -7.17 1.43 2.82
C MET A 130 -6.19 2.01 3.84
N ARG A 131 -6.62 2.21 5.09
CA ARG A 131 -5.68 2.61 6.15
C ARG A 131 -4.77 1.41 6.48
N ARG A 132 -3.48 1.66 6.71
CA ARG A 132 -2.49 0.61 6.97
C ARG A 132 -2.94 -0.40 8.02
N LYS A 133 -3.52 0.08 9.13
CA LYS A 133 -3.96 -0.74 10.27
C LYS A 133 -5.12 -1.69 9.97
N GLN A 134 -5.81 -1.50 8.86
CA GLN A 134 -6.92 -2.35 8.41
C GLN A 134 -6.45 -3.51 7.52
N LEU A 135 -5.14 -3.61 7.26
CA LEU A 135 -4.61 -4.61 6.34
C LEU A 135 -4.94 -6.04 6.78
N LYS A 136 -4.82 -6.33 8.08
CA LYS A 136 -5.15 -7.64 8.64
C LYS A 136 -6.63 -7.99 8.44
N ASP A 137 -7.53 -7.11 8.86
CA ASP A 137 -8.98 -7.32 8.78
C ASP A 137 -9.41 -7.56 7.33
N TRP A 138 -8.87 -6.75 6.40
CA TRP A 138 -9.09 -6.95 4.97
C TRP A 138 -8.60 -8.32 4.49
N PHE A 139 -7.37 -8.69 4.88
CA PHE A 139 -6.77 -9.95 4.45
C PHE A 139 -7.51 -11.16 5.00
N GLN A 140 -8.03 -11.06 6.22
CA GLN A 140 -8.90 -12.08 6.81
C GLN A 140 -10.23 -12.16 6.06
N GLU A 141 -10.86 -11.04 5.73
CA GLU A 141 -12.11 -11.04 4.97
C GLU A 141 -11.93 -11.70 3.60
N ILE A 142 -10.92 -11.32 2.82
CA ILE A 142 -10.70 -11.93 1.51
C ILE A 142 -10.36 -13.42 1.60
N SER A 143 -9.63 -13.83 2.64
CA SER A 143 -9.32 -15.25 2.88
C SER A 143 -10.57 -16.06 3.22
N LEU A 144 -11.49 -15.49 3.99
CA LEU A 144 -12.75 -16.15 4.39
C LEU A 144 -13.72 -16.34 3.22
N TYR A 145 -13.83 -15.35 2.33
CA TYR A 145 -14.84 -15.38 1.26
C TYR A 145 -14.32 -15.87 -0.08
N ASP A 146 -13.04 -15.62 -0.40
CA ASP A 146 -12.46 -15.92 -1.72
C ASP A 146 -11.23 -16.84 -1.64
N GLY A 147 -10.69 -17.10 -0.44
CA GLY A 147 -9.33 -17.63 -0.23
C GLY A 147 -8.95 -18.92 -0.98
N LEU A 148 -9.83 -19.91 -1.05
CA LEU A 148 -9.54 -21.18 -1.74
C LEU A 148 -9.55 -21.08 -3.27
N SER A 149 -10.18 -20.03 -3.79
CA SER A 149 -10.48 -19.88 -5.21
C SER A 149 -9.67 -18.78 -5.89
N LEU A 150 -9.17 -17.84 -5.09
CA LEU A 150 -8.41 -16.71 -5.55
C LEU A 150 -6.96 -17.14 -5.76
N ARG A 151 -6.43 -16.85 -6.94
CA ARG A 151 -5.05 -17.16 -7.33
C ARG A 151 -4.46 -15.95 -8.02
N GLY A 152 -3.14 -15.81 -7.98
CA GLY A 152 -2.41 -14.68 -8.56
C GLY A 152 -1.57 -13.96 -7.51
N LEU A 153 -1.55 -12.63 -7.59
CA LEU A 153 -0.61 -11.81 -6.85
C LEU A 153 -1.28 -10.58 -6.22
N PHE A 154 -1.01 -10.38 -4.93
CA PHE A 154 -1.19 -9.09 -4.27
C PHE A 154 0.15 -8.42 -4.06
N GLN A 155 0.30 -7.18 -4.53
CA GLN A 155 1.43 -6.33 -4.23
C GLN A 155 0.97 -5.23 -3.28
N ILE A 156 1.52 -5.24 -2.07
CA ILE A 156 1.12 -4.39 -0.96
C ILE A 156 2.25 -3.42 -0.67
N PHE A 157 1.98 -2.13 -0.80
CA PHE A 157 2.96 -1.08 -0.54
C PHE A 157 2.30 0.21 -0.05
N PRO A 158 2.96 0.98 0.82
CA PRO A 158 2.43 2.26 1.27
C PRO A 158 2.45 3.29 0.16
N THR A 159 1.59 4.31 0.29
CA THR A 159 1.57 5.43 -0.63
C THR A 159 2.81 6.32 -0.51
N THR A 160 3.13 7.04 -1.57
CA THR A 160 4.11 8.13 -1.52
C THR A 160 3.46 9.44 -1.07
N ALA A 161 4.21 10.21 -0.28
CA ALA A 161 4.02 11.65 -0.17
C ALA A 161 4.72 12.35 -1.34
N GLN A 162 4.47 13.64 -1.54
CA GLN A 162 5.20 14.43 -2.54
C GLN A 162 6.69 14.41 -2.19
N SER A 163 7.48 13.66 -2.96
CA SER A 163 8.87 13.32 -2.66
C SER A 163 9.69 13.30 -3.95
N ARG A 164 10.95 13.69 -3.86
CA ARG A 164 11.89 13.70 -5.00
C ARG A 164 12.30 12.29 -5.47
N ARG A 165 11.95 11.23 -4.74
CA ARG A 165 12.45 9.86 -4.98
C ARG A 165 11.56 9.03 -5.92
N GLY A 166 10.56 9.64 -6.54
CA GLY A 166 9.66 8.98 -7.49
C GLY A 166 8.20 9.20 -7.13
N ASN A 167 7.33 9.09 -8.14
CA ASN A 167 5.91 9.38 -8.02
C ASN A 167 5.06 8.12 -7.87
N MET A 168 3.79 8.26 -7.49
CA MET A 168 2.89 7.13 -7.26
C MET A 168 2.65 6.30 -8.54
N GLY A 169 2.51 6.98 -9.67
CA GLY A 169 2.37 6.37 -10.98
C GLY A 169 3.51 5.43 -11.37
N GLU A 170 4.75 5.82 -11.11
CA GLU A 170 5.94 5.00 -11.36
C GLU A 170 5.93 3.71 -10.54
N LEU A 171 5.50 3.75 -9.28
CA LEU A 171 5.40 2.54 -8.45
C LEU A 171 4.29 1.61 -8.97
N LEU A 172 3.17 2.16 -9.45
CA LEU A 172 2.08 1.37 -10.04
C LEU A 172 2.51 0.72 -11.36
N CYS A 173 3.22 1.44 -12.23
CA CYS A 173 3.81 0.86 -13.43
C CYS A 173 4.80 -0.27 -13.10
N ARG A 174 5.58 -0.13 -12.02
CA ARG A 174 6.47 -1.21 -11.55
C ARG A 174 5.70 -2.39 -10.99
N ALA A 175 4.62 -2.16 -10.23
CA ALA A 175 3.75 -3.23 -9.74
C ALA A 175 3.20 -4.03 -10.92
N HIS A 176 2.57 -3.34 -11.89
CA HIS A 176 2.07 -3.95 -13.12
C HIS A 176 3.17 -4.72 -13.87
N TYR A 177 4.36 -4.14 -14.07
CA TYR A 177 5.46 -4.85 -14.73
C TYR A 177 5.92 -6.12 -13.97
N HIS A 178 5.92 -6.09 -12.64
CA HIS A 178 6.40 -7.21 -11.83
C HIS A 178 5.43 -8.39 -11.75
N GLU A 179 4.14 -8.18 -12.00
CA GLU A 179 3.15 -9.25 -11.89
C GLU A 179 3.30 -10.34 -12.96
N ALA A 180 3.85 -9.98 -14.13
CA ALA A 180 4.07 -10.91 -15.24
C ALA A 180 5.02 -12.08 -14.89
N ARG A 181 5.72 -12.00 -13.76
CA ARG A 181 6.62 -13.05 -13.25
C ARG A 181 5.90 -14.11 -12.43
N PHE A 182 4.62 -13.91 -12.12
CA PHE A 182 3.87 -14.76 -11.20
C PHE A 182 2.76 -15.50 -11.96
N GLY A 183 2.66 -16.80 -11.71
CA GLY A 183 1.59 -17.63 -12.24
C GLY A 183 0.28 -17.47 -11.46
N MET A 184 -0.78 -18.08 -11.99
CA MET A 184 -2.10 -18.18 -11.35
C MET A 184 -2.28 -19.55 -10.65
N ASP A 185 -1.20 -20.11 -10.13
CA ASP A 185 -1.16 -21.40 -9.43
C ASP A 185 -1.66 -21.28 -7.98
N GLN A 186 -1.28 -20.21 -7.30
CA GLN A 186 -1.68 -19.91 -5.92
C GLN A 186 -1.77 -18.41 -5.69
N LEU A 187 -2.34 -18.00 -4.56
CA LEU A 187 -2.32 -16.59 -4.16
C LEU A 187 -1.03 -16.26 -3.42
N ARG A 188 -0.23 -15.38 -4.01
CA ARG A 188 1.02 -14.89 -3.44
C ARG A 188 0.85 -13.44 -3.00
N VAL A 189 1.57 -13.07 -1.95
CA VAL A 189 1.60 -11.71 -1.43
C VAL A 189 3.01 -11.18 -1.46
N ARG A 190 3.22 -10.04 -2.09
CA ARG A 190 4.46 -9.28 -2.02
C ARG A 190 4.25 -8.07 -1.15
N PHE A 191 4.98 -8.02 -0.04
CA PHE A 191 4.85 -6.94 0.94
C PHE A 191 6.08 -6.02 0.93
N PHE A 192 5.83 -4.73 0.74
CA PHE A 192 6.82 -3.67 0.84
C PHE A 192 6.44 -2.76 2.01
N SER A 193 7.28 -2.68 3.02
CA SER A 193 7.07 -1.81 4.19
C SER A 193 7.23 -0.32 3.87
N ARG A 194 7.92 0.02 2.77
CA ARG A 194 8.18 1.38 2.29
C ARG A 194 7.93 1.50 0.78
N PRO A 195 7.48 2.66 0.27
CA PRO A 195 6.99 2.77 -1.11
C PRO A 195 8.06 2.40 -2.15
N TYR A 196 9.29 2.87 -1.92
CA TYR A 196 10.39 2.71 -2.87
C TYR A 196 11.10 1.35 -2.78
N GLN A 197 10.68 0.43 -1.88
CA GLN A 197 11.27 -0.90 -1.88
C GLN A 197 10.89 -1.71 -3.12
N ILE A 198 9.77 -1.39 -3.78
CA ILE A 198 9.38 -1.99 -5.06
C ILE A 198 10.43 -1.77 -6.15
N THR A 199 11.24 -0.71 -6.05
CA THR A 199 12.29 -0.43 -7.03
C THR A 199 13.52 -1.33 -6.87
N PHE A 200 13.69 -1.94 -5.70
CA PHE A 200 14.82 -2.81 -5.33
C PHE A 200 14.34 -4.15 -4.78
N ALA A 201 13.27 -4.69 -5.38
CA ALA A 201 12.61 -5.89 -4.90
C ALA A 201 13.55 -7.11 -4.78
N HIS A 202 14.56 -7.22 -5.64
CA HIS A 202 15.46 -8.37 -5.68
C HIS A 202 16.23 -8.61 -4.36
N ALA A 203 16.70 -7.55 -3.69
CA ALA A 203 17.44 -7.69 -2.44
C ALA A 203 16.57 -8.30 -1.32
N ARG A 204 15.30 -7.88 -1.24
CA ARG A 204 14.35 -8.43 -0.25
C ARG A 204 13.87 -9.84 -0.61
N GLU A 205 13.79 -10.15 -1.90
CA GLU A 205 13.49 -11.49 -2.38
C GLU A 205 14.57 -12.48 -1.93
N GLN A 206 15.86 -12.13 -2.09
CA GLN A 206 16.99 -12.96 -1.64
C GLN A 206 17.00 -13.17 -0.12
N GLN A 207 16.47 -12.22 0.63
CA GLN A 207 16.32 -12.28 2.09
C GLN A 207 15.07 -13.06 2.55
N GLY A 208 14.19 -13.49 1.64
CA GLY A 208 12.97 -14.23 1.99
C GLY A 208 11.91 -13.39 2.73
N ILE A 209 11.95 -12.05 2.62
CA ILE A 209 11.05 -11.12 3.34
C ILE A 209 10.18 -10.28 2.41
N LEU A 210 9.95 -10.78 1.19
CA LEU A 210 9.17 -10.09 0.18
C LEU A 210 7.93 -10.88 -0.22
N THR A 211 8.13 -12.08 -0.76
CA THR A 211 7.07 -12.90 -1.32
C THR A 211 6.67 -13.99 -0.34
N PHE A 212 5.39 -14.07 -0.05
CA PHE A 212 4.79 -15.03 0.86
C PHE A 212 3.63 -15.74 0.18
N GLU A 213 3.33 -16.95 0.60
CA GLU A 213 2.01 -17.51 0.36
C GLU A 213 0.97 -16.76 1.19
N ALA A 214 -0.28 -16.69 0.72
CA ALA A 214 -1.33 -15.97 1.42
C ALA A 214 -1.50 -16.43 2.89
N ALA A 215 -1.49 -17.73 3.13
CA ALA A 215 -1.61 -18.29 4.48
C ALA A 215 -0.41 -17.92 5.37
N GLU A 216 0.81 -17.95 4.82
CA GLU A 216 2.01 -17.53 5.55
C GLU A 216 1.91 -16.03 5.92
N PHE A 217 1.54 -15.18 4.96
CA PHE A 217 1.40 -13.74 5.20
C PHE A 217 0.33 -13.42 6.25
N ALA A 218 -0.80 -14.12 6.23
CA ALA A 218 -1.82 -14.01 7.27
C ALA A 218 -1.25 -14.36 8.66
N GLY A 219 -0.45 -15.43 8.75
CA GLY A 219 0.27 -15.79 9.97
C GLY A 219 1.24 -14.69 10.44
N ARG A 220 1.97 -14.05 9.52
CA ARG A 220 2.85 -12.92 9.86
C ARG A 220 2.08 -11.71 10.41
N LEU A 221 0.95 -11.36 9.81
CA LEU A 221 0.07 -10.29 10.30
C LEU A 221 -0.50 -10.63 11.68
N GLU A 222 -0.86 -11.89 11.91
CA GLU A 222 -1.32 -12.38 13.20
C GLU A 222 -0.24 -12.20 14.27
N MET A 223 0.97 -12.73 14.02
CA MET A 223 2.11 -12.56 14.91
C MET A 223 2.40 -11.09 15.21
N ALA A 224 2.41 -10.21 14.19
CA ALA A 224 2.61 -8.78 14.41
C ALA A 224 1.53 -8.15 15.31
N THR A 225 0.29 -8.62 15.21
CA THR A 225 -0.83 -8.13 16.05
C THR A 225 -0.64 -8.55 17.50
N VAL A 226 -0.33 -9.84 17.73
CA VAL A 226 -0.07 -10.37 19.07
C VAL A 226 1.13 -9.64 19.68
N PHE A 227 2.23 -9.53 18.94
CA PHE A 227 3.44 -8.84 19.37
C PHE A 227 3.14 -7.41 19.82
N ARG A 228 2.43 -6.66 18.98
CA ARG A 228 2.05 -5.28 19.27
C ARG A 228 1.12 -5.15 20.49
N THR A 229 0.24 -6.12 20.70
CA THR A 229 -0.74 -6.10 21.79
C THR A 229 -0.11 -6.48 23.12
N VAL A 230 0.74 -7.50 23.11
CA VAL A 230 1.31 -8.09 24.33
C VAL A 230 2.50 -7.29 24.85
N LEU A 231 3.33 -6.73 23.97
CA LEU A 231 4.48 -5.91 24.34
C LEU A 231 4.15 -4.42 24.21
N ARG A 232 4.50 -3.66 25.24
CA ARG A 232 4.48 -2.19 25.20
C ARG A 232 5.54 -1.67 24.24
N PHE A 233 5.38 -0.43 23.79
CA PHE A 233 6.30 0.19 22.83
C PHE A 233 7.76 0.17 23.34
N GLU A 234 7.97 0.49 24.62
CA GLU A 234 9.30 0.50 25.23
C GLU A 234 9.91 -0.91 25.29
N GLU A 235 9.08 -1.93 25.54
CA GLU A 235 9.51 -3.33 25.57
C GLU A 235 9.90 -3.83 24.17
N GLN A 236 9.18 -3.38 23.14
CA GLN A 236 9.53 -3.64 21.74
C GLN A 236 10.87 -2.99 21.39
N GLU A 237 11.10 -1.72 21.74
CA GLU A 237 12.39 -1.06 21.49
C GLU A 237 13.55 -1.75 22.22
N MET A 238 13.34 -2.18 23.47
CA MET A 238 14.34 -2.93 24.23
C MET A 238 14.66 -4.26 23.56
N LEU A 239 13.64 -5.03 23.16
CA LEU A 239 13.81 -6.29 22.47
C LEU A 239 14.58 -6.11 21.16
N GLN A 240 14.26 -5.08 20.38
CA GLN A 240 14.96 -4.79 19.14
C GLN A 240 16.47 -4.61 19.39
N LYS A 241 16.82 -3.76 20.36
CA LYS A 241 18.21 -3.52 20.74
C LYS A 241 18.92 -4.79 21.19
N LEU A 242 18.24 -5.66 21.93
CA LEU A 242 18.81 -6.95 22.38
C LEU A 242 19.10 -7.90 21.23
N LEU A 243 18.21 -7.95 20.23
CA LEU A 243 18.39 -8.82 19.07
C LEU A 243 19.50 -8.31 18.12
N GLU A 244 19.79 -7.01 18.16
CA GLU A 244 20.87 -6.37 17.40
C GLU A 244 22.26 -6.47 18.08
N MET A 245 22.35 -6.87 19.35
CA MET A 245 23.63 -6.96 20.08
C MET A 245 24.55 -8.04 19.53
N GLU A 246 25.78 -7.72 19.15
CA GLU A 246 26.74 -8.70 18.60
C GLU A 246 27.35 -9.63 19.67
N ASP A 247 27.66 -9.12 20.87
CA ASP A 247 28.30 -9.89 21.93
C ASP A 247 27.31 -10.90 22.56
N PRO A 248 27.55 -12.23 22.42
CA PRO A 248 26.68 -13.25 22.98
C PRO A 248 26.58 -13.23 24.51
N ALA A 249 27.65 -12.85 25.22
CA ALA A 249 27.68 -12.82 26.67
C ALA A 249 26.84 -11.67 27.22
N GLU A 250 27.00 -10.47 26.65
CA GLU A 250 26.14 -9.33 26.98
C GLU A 250 24.69 -9.61 26.61
N ARG A 251 24.43 -10.15 25.42
CA ARG A 251 23.09 -10.51 24.96
C ARG A 251 22.41 -11.45 25.96
N GLN A 252 23.09 -12.50 26.40
CA GLN A 252 22.54 -13.45 27.38
C GLN A 252 22.25 -12.80 28.73
N PHE A 253 23.15 -11.93 29.22
CA PHE A 253 22.97 -11.22 30.47
C PHE A 253 21.76 -10.27 30.43
N TYR A 254 21.67 -9.43 29.39
CA TYR A 254 20.56 -8.50 29.25
C TYR A 254 19.25 -9.20 28.93
N TRP A 255 19.28 -10.35 28.24
CA TRP A 255 18.10 -11.18 28.00
C TRP A 255 17.44 -11.62 29.32
N GLY A 256 18.23 -12.09 30.28
CA GLY A 256 17.71 -12.50 31.60
C GLY A 256 17.02 -11.34 32.33
N ARG A 257 17.59 -10.14 32.27
CA ARG A 257 16.99 -8.92 32.85
C ARG A 257 15.71 -8.51 32.15
N PHE A 258 15.71 -8.54 30.82
CA PHE A 258 14.55 -8.21 30.00
C PHE A 258 13.39 -9.17 30.29
N MET A 259 13.63 -10.48 30.30
CA MET A 259 12.63 -11.47 30.69
C MET A 259 12.15 -11.31 32.14
N GLY A 260 12.98 -10.78 33.04
CA GLY A 260 12.57 -10.43 34.41
C GLY A 260 11.58 -9.26 34.46
N TYR A 261 11.72 -8.28 33.56
CA TYR A 261 10.89 -7.08 33.47
C TYR A 261 9.50 -7.32 32.87
N LEU A 262 9.38 -8.27 31.94
CA LEU A 262 8.13 -8.55 31.22
C LEU A 262 7.04 -9.19 32.10
N ASN A 263 5.78 -9.03 31.67
CA ASN A 263 4.66 -9.79 32.21
C ASN A 263 4.69 -11.27 31.73
N GLN A 264 3.90 -12.15 32.36
CA GLN A 264 3.92 -13.59 32.03
C GLN A 264 3.51 -13.87 30.58
N GLN A 265 2.46 -13.21 30.09
CA GLN A 265 1.96 -13.40 28.72
C GLN A 265 3.03 -13.07 27.66
N ALA A 266 3.80 -11.99 27.88
CA ALA A 266 4.91 -11.60 27.05
C ALA A 266 6.06 -12.62 27.09
N LYS A 267 6.39 -13.16 28.26
CA LYS A 267 7.42 -14.21 28.39
C LYS A 267 7.03 -15.47 27.65
N ASP A 268 5.78 -15.90 27.80
CA ASP A 268 5.25 -17.11 27.16
C ASP A 268 5.26 -16.95 25.64
N MET A 269 4.79 -15.80 25.12
CA MET A 269 4.83 -15.49 23.69
C MET A 269 6.25 -15.54 23.13
N LEU A 270 7.21 -14.83 23.74
CA LEU A 270 8.59 -14.77 23.24
C LEU A 270 9.30 -16.12 23.29
N THR A 271 8.99 -16.93 24.31
CA THR A 271 9.53 -18.28 24.50
C THR A 271 8.92 -19.25 23.49
N ALA A 272 7.59 -19.23 23.31
CA ALA A 272 6.89 -20.08 22.36
C ALA A 272 7.31 -19.80 20.91
N TRP A 273 7.63 -18.55 20.58
CA TRP A 273 8.13 -18.16 19.26
C TRP A 273 9.62 -18.41 19.07
N ASP A 274 10.35 -18.71 20.15
CA ASP A 274 11.80 -18.85 20.15
C ASP A 274 12.53 -17.69 19.46
N ILE A 275 12.09 -16.46 19.74
CA ILE A 275 12.51 -15.25 19.02
C ILE A 275 14.02 -14.97 19.09
N ARG A 276 14.72 -15.56 20.07
CA ARG A 276 16.17 -15.44 20.22
C ARG A 276 16.95 -16.05 19.06
N HIS A 277 16.38 -17.05 18.39
CA HIS A 277 17.02 -17.77 17.29
C HIS A 277 16.51 -17.32 15.92
N TRP A 278 15.68 -16.27 15.88
CA TRP A 278 15.21 -15.72 14.61
C TRP A 278 16.35 -15.07 13.83
N SER A 279 16.23 -15.09 12.51
CA SER A 279 17.16 -14.37 11.64
C SER A 279 16.94 -12.85 11.73
N PRO A 280 17.97 -12.02 11.45
CA PRO A 280 17.82 -10.56 11.42
C PRO A 280 16.69 -10.08 10.49
N GLU A 281 16.48 -10.79 9.38
CA GLU A 281 15.44 -10.49 8.40
C GLU A 281 14.04 -10.76 8.97
N GLN A 282 13.85 -11.87 9.69
CA GLN A 282 12.57 -12.19 10.36
C GLN A 282 12.22 -11.14 11.41
N VAL A 283 13.20 -10.71 12.20
CA VAL A 283 13.04 -9.63 13.18
C VAL A 283 12.65 -8.34 12.46
N THR A 284 13.42 -7.95 11.44
CA THR A 284 13.13 -6.75 10.64
C THR A 284 11.71 -6.75 10.09
N LEU A 285 11.26 -7.87 9.49
CA LEU A 285 9.91 -8.00 8.95
C LEU A 285 8.84 -7.84 10.03
N LEU A 286 9.02 -8.42 11.22
CA LEU A 286 8.06 -8.28 12.32
C LEU A 286 7.87 -6.82 12.71
N TYR A 287 8.97 -6.08 12.94
CA TYR A 287 8.90 -4.66 13.28
C TYR A 287 8.29 -3.82 12.16
N GLU A 288 8.59 -4.16 10.90
CA GLU A 288 7.94 -3.52 9.74
C GLU A 288 6.43 -3.76 9.72
N LEU A 289 5.95 -4.96 10.07
CA LEU A 289 4.53 -5.32 10.06
C LEU A 289 3.75 -4.74 11.24
N VAL A 290 4.40 -4.44 12.38
CA VAL A 290 3.75 -3.75 13.51
C VAL A 290 3.13 -2.42 13.07
N ASP A 291 3.69 -1.77 12.05
CA ASP A 291 3.13 -0.54 11.47
C ASP A 291 1.87 -0.74 10.61
N TYR A 292 1.47 -1.99 10.34
CA TYR A 292 0.35 -2.34 9.47
C TYR A 292 -0.77 -3.10 10.20
N VAL A 293 -0.65 -3.32 11.50
CA VAL A 293 -1.66 -4.03 12.30
C VAL A 293 -2.17 -3.16 13.44
N ALA A 294 -3.47 -3.26 13.73
CA ALA A 294 -4.08 -2.68 14.91
C ALA A 294 -3.71 -3.49 16.18
N PHE A 295 -4.07 -2.97 17.35
CA PHE A 295 -4.09 -3.78 18.57
C PHE A 295 -5.31 -4.71 18.54
N TYR A 296 -5.25 -5.83 19.26
CA TYR A 296 -6.47 -6.54 19.60
C TYR A 296 -7.39 -5.60 20.39
N GLN A 297 -8.62 -5.45 19.92
CA GLN A 297 -9.67 -4.85 20.72
C GLN A 297 -9.95 -5.84 21.86
N THR A 298 -9.64 -5.41 23.07
CA THR A 298 -10.13 -6.08 24.28
C THR A 298 -11.50 -5.47 24.52
N ASP A 299 -12.54 -6.28 24.32
CA ASP A 299 -13.91 -5.94 24.74
C ASP A 299 -13.97 -5.78 26.27
#